data_AF-B2TP71-F1
#
_entry.id   AF-B2TP71-F1
#
_cell.length_a   1.000
_cell.length_b   1.000
_cell.length_c   1.000
_cell.angle_alpha   90.00
_cell.angle_beta   90.00
_cell.angle_gamma   90.00
#
_symmetry.space_group_name_H-M   'P 1'
#
loop_
_entity.id
_entity.type
_entity.pdbx_description
1 polymer ?
#
loop_
_entity_poly.entity_id
_entity_poly.type
_entity_poly.pdbx_seq_one_letter_code
_entity_poly.pdbx_strand_id
1 'polypeptide(L)'
;MYIIATVGPNIMDKKVLKDIFYSGANSLRFNFSHGNSKEFLEYIEMAKAIKEDVVIILDLCGSKIRVSNKLFGICRIYNEEKVYFCGEDKYKQVNQKLKNNNKIVPLNISNNVLMENNYDEISIKDNTMIFNILGKEEGFLKADTVRGGVIRAGKGCNIKGFDRSKIKLNLKDKEDIKFGIEHKVDIICQSFVESDECINEIIEFIDLNKKEDYNPKIWAKIETLEGIKNIDKIVSKVGGIMVGRGDLIAETSIEDTPIYEEFIIKRVKEYTDKEIIIATHILDNMKSGKMPCISEVESIYNFIKNGVDGFLLAGETSIGRAPIKTVKFLKDLIEKYEG
;
A
#
# COMPACT_ATOMS: atom_id res chain seq x y z
N MET A 1 -12.79 -18.03 -2.70
CA MET A 1 -12.07 -16.81 -2.28
C MET A 1 -10.77 -16.59 -3.05
N TYR A 2 -10.31 -15.34 -3.14
CA TYR A 2 -9.00 -14.94 -3.62
C TYR A 2 -7.89 -15.30 -2.62
N ILE A 3 -6.82 -15.92 -3.11
CA ILE A 3 -5.55 -16.07 -2.39
C ILE A 3 -4.48 -15.41 -3.25
N ILE A 4 -4.20 -14.14 -2.93
CA ILE A 4 -3.33 -13.28 -3.71
C ILE A 4 -1.91 -13.39 -3.16
N ALA A 5 -0.98 -13.91 -3.96
CA ALA A 5 0.43 -13.93 -3.63
C ALA A 5 1.15 -12.72 -4.23
N THR A 6 1.84 -11.93 -3.41
CA THR A 6 2.69 -10.85 -3.92
C THR A 6 3.98 -11.42 -4.50
N VAL A 7 4.30 -11.03 -5.73
CA VAL A 7 5.55 -11.37 -6.42
C VAL A 7 6.74 -10.63 -5.79
N GLY A 8 7.82 -11.36 -5.58
CA GLY A 8 9.08 -10.86 -5.03
C GLY A 8 10.16 -11.91 -5.10
N PRO A 9 11.38 -11.60 -4.62
CA PRO A 9 12.57 -12.45 -4.79
C PRO A 9 12.37 -13.93 -4.43
N ASN A 10 11.51 -14.24 -3.46
CA ASN A 10 11.31 -15.60 -2.98
C ASN A 10 10.32 -16.44 -3.81
N ILE A 11 9.62 -15.85 -4.79
CA ILE A 11 8.69 -16.60 -5.66
C ILE A 11 8.92 -16.36 -7.16
N MET A 12 10.04 -15.75 -7.52
CA MET A 12 10.43 -15.49 -8.91
C MET A 12 10.97 -16.72 -9.64
N ASP A 13 11.36 -17.77 -8.92
CA ASP A 13 11.76 -19.04 -9.54
C ASP A 13 10.53 -19.80 -10.08
N LYS A 14 10.63 -20.33 -11.30
CA LYS A 14 9.55 -21.03 -11.99
C LYS A 14 9.00 -22.22 -11.19
N LYS A 15 9.86 -22.99 -10.52
CA LYS A 15 9.44 -24.15 -9.73
C LYS A 15 8.70 -23.68 -8.48
N VAL A 16 9.22 -22.65 -7.81
CA VAL A 16 8.56 -22.06 -6.64
C VAL A 16 7.20 -21.47 -7.02
N LEU A 17 7.09 -20.74 -8.12
CA LEU A 17 5.83 -20.17 -8.59
C LEU A 17 4.79 -21.26 -8.88
N LYS A 18 5.23 -22.38 -9.47
CA LYS A 18 4.38 -23.55 -9.68
C LYS A 18 3.85 -24.13 -8.36
N ASP A 19 4.73 -24.24 -7.36
CA ASP A 19 4.35 -24.73 -6.02
C ASP A 19 3.43 -23.75 -5.28
N ILE A 20 3.57 -22.43 -5.51
CA ILE A 20 2.65 -21.39 -4.99
C ILE A 20 1.23 -21.62 -5.53
N PHE A 21 1.08 -21.84 -6.84
CA PHE A 21 -0.22 -22.14 -7.43
C PHE A 21 -0.80 -23.46 -6.93
N TYR A 22 0.02 -24.52 -6.87
CA TYR A 22 -0.44 -25.81 -6.30
C TYR A 22 -0.85 -25.72 -4.84
N SER A 23 -0.30 -24.78 -4.10
CA SER A 23 -0.66 -24.53 -2.70
C SER A 23 -1.99 -23.78 -2.54
N GLY A 24 -2.55 -23.23 -3.62
CA GLY A 24 -3.88 -22.64 -3.65
C GLY A 24 -3.96 -21.17 -4.09
N ALA A 25 -2.83 -20.51 -4.39
CA ALA A 25 -2.87 -19.16 -4.93
C ALA A 25 -3.54 -19.14 -6.31
N ASN A 26 -4.46 -18.20 -6.52
CA ASN A 26 -5.20 -18.00 -7.77
C ASN A 26 -4.96 -16.61 -8.37
N SER A 27 -4.19 -15.76 -7.70
CA SER A 27 -3.89 -14.42 -8.18
C SER A 27 -2.48 -14.00 -7.78
N LEU A 28 -1.87 -13.15 -8.61
CA LEU A 28 -0.56 -12.57 -8.35
C LEU A 28 -0.66 -11.07 -8.27
N ARG A 29 -0.04 -10.50 -7.24
CA ARG A 29 0.13 -9.06 -7.11
C ARG A 29 1.54 -8.65 -7.53
N PHE A 30 1.61 -7.65 -8.39
CA PHE A 30 2.83 -6.96 -8.80
C PHE A 30 2.87 -5.58 -8.16
N ASN A 31 3.80 -5.38 -7.21
CA ASN A 31 3.91 -4.12 -6.49
C ASN A 31 4.86 -3.16 -7.23
N PHE A 32 4.29 -2.18 -7.93
CA PHE A 32 5.06 -1.22 -8.74
C PHE A 32 5.81 -0.17 -7.90
N SER A 33 5.68 -0.18 -6.57
CA SER A 33 6.57 0.60 -5.70
C SER A 33 8.01 0.08 -5.64
N HIS A 34 8.25 -1.18 -6.01
CA HIS A 34 9.54 -1.86 -5.75
C HIS A 34 10.14 -2.60 -6.95
N GLY A 35 9.40 -2.78 -8.05
CA GLY A 35 9.88 -3.51 -9.22
C GLY A 35 9.99 -2.66 -10.48
N ASN A 36 10.60 -3.26 -11.50
CA ASN A 36 10.73 -2.71 -12.84
C ASN A 36 9.77 -3.44 -13.79
N SER A 37 9.07 -2.69 -14.64
CA SER A 37 8.08 -3.20 -15.60
C SER A 37 8.64 -4.32 -16.49
N LYS A 38 9.92 -4.24 -16.90
CA LYS A 38 10.55 -5.29 -17.71
C LYS A 38 10.61 -6.64 -16.99
N GLU A 39 11.02 -6.64 -15.72
CA GLU A 39 11.09 -7.87 -14.92
C GLU A 39 9.69 -8.43 -14.71
N PHE A 40 8.72 -7.57 -14.43
CA PHE A 40 7.32 -7.99 -14.23
C PHE A 40 6.71 -8.63 -15.46
N LEU A 41 7.05 -8.19 -16.68
CA LEU A 41 6.57 -8.83 -17.91
C LEU A 41 6.99 -10.30 -17.98
N GLU A 42 8.29 -10.59 -17.78
CA GLU A 42 8.82 -11.96 -17.80
C GLU A 42 8.10 -12.86 -16.80
N TYR A 43 7.78 -12.32 -15.61
CA TYR A 43 7.03 -13.06 -14.59
C TYR A 43 5.54 -13.24 -14.93
N ILE A 44 4.89 -12.24 -15.54
CA ILE A 44 3.48 -12.36 -15.97
C ILE A 44 3.37 -13.46 -17.03
N GLU A 45 4.26 -13.47 -18.03
CA GLU A 45 4.28 -14.50 -19.08
C GLU A 45 4.53 -15.90 -18.49
N MET A 46 5.49 -16.00 -17.57
CA MET A 46 5.77 -17.24 -16.85
C MET A 46 4.56 -17.72 -16.04
N ALA A 47 3.88 -16.81 -15.33
CA ALA A 47 2.71 -17.13 -14.53
C ALA A 47 1.56 -17.66 -15.40
N LYS A 48 1.22 -16.94 -16.48
CA LYS A 48 0.17 -17.33 -17.44
C LYS A 48 0.50 -18.67 -18.12
N ALA A 49 1.78 -18.96 -18.38
CA ALA A 49 2.21 -20.25 -18.93
C ALA A 49 2.07 -21.42 -17.94
N ILE A 50 2.11 -21.17 -16.62
CA ILE A 50 1.91 -22.20 -15.59
C ILE A 50 0.42 -22.37 -15.26
N LYS A 51 -0.32 -21.25 -15.17
CA LYS A 51 -1.74 -21.19 -14.83
C LYS A 51 -2.40 -20.13 -15.71
N GLU A 52 -3.10 -20.57 -16.75
CA GLU A 52 -3.70 -19.71 -17.78
C GLU A 52 -4.74 -18.72 -17.21
N ASP A 53 -5.52 -19.18 -16.23
CA ASP A 53 -6.59 -18.43 -15.55
C ASP A 53 -6.11 -17.64 -14.32
N VAL A 54 -4.80 -17.42 -14.16
CA VAL A 54 -4.27 -16.62 -13.05
C VAL A 54 -4.67 -15.15 -13.19
N VAL A 55 -5.22 -14.58 -12.12
CA VAL A 55 -5.55 -13.14 -12.08
C VAL A 55 -4.30 -12.34 -11.77
N ILE A 56 -3.98 -11.37 -12.63
CA ILE A 56 -2.85 -10.45 -12.52
C ILE A 56 -3.32 -9.11 -11.96
N ILE A 57 -2.78 -8.74 -10.81
CA ILE A 57 -3.10 -7.50 -10.10
C ILE A 57 -1.90 -6.56 -10.17
N LEU A 58 -2.08 -5.42 -10.82
CA LEU A 58 -1.13 -4.33 -10.84
C LEU A 58 -1.42 -3.39 -9.66
N ASP A 59 -0.52 -3.32 -8.68
CA ASP A 59 -0.66 -2.44 -7.51
C ASP A 59 0.19 -1.18 -7.69
N LEU A 60 -0.49 -0.05 -7.87
CA LEU A 60 0.08 1.27 -8.11
C LEU A 60 0.75 1.83 -6.85
N CYS A 61 1.77 2.67 -7.02
CA CYS A 61 2.43 3.32 -5.89
C CYS A 61 1.50 4.34 -5.22
N GLY A 62 0.68 5.02 -6.02
CA GLY A 62 -0.28 6.02 -5.57
C GLY A 62 0.39 7.22 -4.90
N SER A 63 -0.38 7.89 -4.03
CA SER A 63 0.03 9.12 -3.33
C SER A 63 0.88 8.87 -2.08
N LYS A 64 1.60 7.73 -2.01
CA LYS A 64 2.41 7.38 -0.84
C LYS A 64 3.50 8.43 -0.58
N ILE A 65 3.47 9.00 0.62
CA ILE A 65 4.48 9.97 1.05
C ILE A 65 5.76 9.22 1.42
N ARG A 66 6.88 9.74 0.93
CA ARG A 66 8.22 9.21 1.14
C ARG A 66 9.19 10.36 1.39
N VAL A 67 10.27 10.05 2.08
CA VAL A 67 11.44 10.94 2.12
C VAL A 67 11.96 11.11 0.70
N SER A 68 12.03 12.36 0.24
CA SER A 68 12.40 12.70 -1.14
C SER A 68 13.82 12.24 -1.46
N ASN A 69 14.04 11.84 -2.72
CA ASN A 69 15.36 11.53 -3.26
C ASN A 69 16.32 12.73 -3.26
N LYS A 70 15.82 13.94 -2.97
CA LYS A 70 16.64 15.13 -2.77
C LYS A 70 17.38 15.15 -1.43
N LEU A 71 17.00 14.31 -0.46
CA LEU A 71 17.77 14.18 0.77
C LEU A 71 19.13 13.56 0.43
N PHE A 72 20.21 14.32 0.63
CA PHE A 72 21.56 13.85 0.38
C PHE A 72 22.10 13.09 1.60
N GLY A 73 22.55 11.86 1.39
CA GLY A 73 23.16 11.04 2.43
C GLY A 73 22.16 10.51 3.45
N ILE A 74 22.51 10.67 4.73
CA ILE A 74 21.77 10.11 5.86
C ILE A 74 21.50 11.22 6.87
N CYS A 75 20.26 11.35 7.30
CA CYS A 75 19.91 12.17 8.46
C CYS A 75 19.83 11.26 9.69
N ARG A 76 20.77 11.42 10.62
CA ARG A 76 20.70 10.79 11.95
C ARG A 76 19.98 11.74 12.89
N ILE A 77 18.92 11.25 13.50
CA ILE A 77 18.08 11.99 14.45
C ILE A 77 18.02 11.20 15.74
N TYR A 78 18.31 11.85 16.86
CA TYR A 78 18.22 11.27 18.19
C TYR A 78 16.89 11.66 18.85
N ASN A 79 16.50 10.91 19.88
CA ASN A 79 15.32 11.27 20.68
C ASN A 79 15.49 12.69 21.24
N GLU A 80 14.38 13.40 21.39
CA GLU A 80 14.29 14.77 21.92
C GLU A 80 14.94 15.85 21.02
N GLU A 81 15.54 15.49 19.89
CA GLU A 81 16.02 16.48 18.91
C GLU A 81 14.86 17.14 18.16
N LYS A 82 15.05 18.42 17.82
CA LYS A 82 14.19 19.14 16.87
C LYS A 82 14.53 18.72 15.45
N VAL A 83 13.51 18.35 14.69
CA VAL A 83 13.59 18.08 13.26
C VAL A 83 12.59 18.95 12.50
N TYR A 84 12.92 19.26 11.25
CA TYR A 84 12.08 20.04 10.36
C TYR A 84 11.70 19.21 9.13
N PHE A 85 10.43 19.19 8.76
CA PHE A 85 9.94 18.59 7.53
C PHE A 85 9.51 19.66 6.53
N CYS A 86 9.74 19.40 5.24
CA CYS A 86 9.24 20.28 4.18
C CYS A 86 8.96 19.50 2.90
N GLY A 87 8.23 20.14 1.98
CA GLY A 87 8.11 19.66 0.61
C GLY A 87 9.44 19.73 -0.15
N GLU A 88 9.57 18.89 -1.15
CA GLU A 88 10.82 18.72 -1.89
C GLU A 88 11.19 19.92 -2.80
N ASP A 89 10.23 20.77 -3.12
CA ASP A 89 10.39 22.06 -3.79
C ASP A 89 10.98 23.12 -2.86
N LYS A 90 10.50 23.22 -1.61
CA LYS A 90 11.08 24.12 -0.59
C LYS A 90 12.50 23.71 -0.24
N TYR A 91 12.78 22.40 -0.11
CA TYR A 91 14.12 21.90 0.21
C TYR A 91 15.20 22.31 -0.80
N LYS A 92 14.85 22.49 -2.07
CA LYS A 92 15.77 23.01 -3.11
C LYS A 92 16.22 24.44 -2.82
N GLN A 93 15.35 25.25 -2.23
CA GLN A 93 15.59 26.66 -1.93
C GLN A 93 16.37 26.87 -0.62
N VAL A 94 16.43 25.85 0.24
CA VAL A 94 17.13 25.95 1.52
C VAL A 94 18.65 25.99 1.30
N ASN A 95 19.29 27.05 1.81
CA ASN A 95 20.74 27.22 1.80
C ASN A 95 21.44 26.06 2.55
N GLN A 96 22.58 25.59 2.04
CA GLN A 96 23.41 24.56 2.66
C GLN A 96 23.77 24.86 4.13
N LYS A 97 23.98 26.13 4.51
CA LYS A 97 24.26 26.50 5.90
C LYS A 97 23.11 26.13 6.85
N LEU A 98 21.86 26.34 6.44
CA LEU A 98 20.68 25.94 7.21
C LEU A 98 20.52 24.42 7.25
N LYS A 99 20.84 23.72 6.15
CA LYS A 99 20.85 22.24 6.11
C LYS A 99 21.88 21.61 7.04
N ASN A 100 23.00 22.30 7.27
CA ASN A 100 24.06 21.82 8.17
C ASN A 100 23.73 22.10 9.65
N ASN A 101 23.05 23.21 9.93
CA ASN A 101 22.68 23.59 11.29
C ASN A 101 21.42 22.88 11.78
N ASN A 102 20.46 22.61 10.89
CA ASN A 102 19.17 22.00 11.21
C ASN A 102 18.99 20.65 10.52
N LYS A 103 18.39 19.69 11.21
CA LYS A 103 17.97 18.41 10.62
C LYS A 103 16.71 18.65 9.80
N ILE A 104 16.85 18.76 8.48
CA ILE A 104 15.72 19.00 7.56
C ILE A 104 15.49 17.76 6.70
N VAL A 105 14.25 17.24 6.73
CA VAL A 105 13.84 16.04 5.99
C VAL A 105 12.83 16.43 4.91
N PRO A 106 13.20 16.38 3.62
CA PRO A 106 12.28 16.66 2.54
C PRO A 106 11.36 15.48 2.25
N LEU A 107 10.10 15.75 1.94
CA LEU A 107 9.08 14.78 1.54
C LEU A 107 8.77 14.93 0.04
N ASN A 108 8.42 13.83 -0.65
CA ASN A 108 8.13 13.78 -2.09
C ASN A 108 6.80 14.42 -2.51
N ILE A 109 6.41 15.50 -1.83
CA ILE A 109 5.20 16.28 -2.05
C ILE A 109 5.57 17.77 -2.14
N SER A 110 4.66 18.58 -2.68
CA SER A 110 4.87 20.03 -2.71
C SER A 110 4.73 20.63 -1.31
N ASN A 111 5.48 21.68 -1.05
CA ASN A 111 5.45 22.34 0.25
C ASN A 111 4.12 23.05 0.48
N ASN A 112 3.45 23.51 -0.58
CA ASN A 112 2.10 24.06 -0.50
C ASN A 112 1.15 23.05 0.16
N VAL A 113 1.02 21.86 -0.43
CA VAL A 113 0.11 20.81 0.07
C VAL A 113 0.46 20.42 1.51
N LEU A 114 1.75 20.28 1.83
CA LEU A 114 2.19 19.99 3.20
C LEU A 114 1.88 21.13 4.20
N MET A 115 1.75 22.38 3.75
CA MET A 115 1.45 23.51 4.63
C MET A 115 -0.05 23.82 4.73
N GLU A 116 -0.92 23.15 3.98
CA GLU A 116 -2.38 23.43 3.98
C GLU A 116 -3.02 23.14 5.33
N ASN A 117 -2.70 21.97 5.94
CA ASN A 117 -3.34 21.50 7.16
C ASN A 117 -2.36 21.46 8.33
N ASN A 118 -2.91 21.38 9.55
CA ASN A 118 -2.12 21.10 10.74
C ASN A 118 -2.14 19.59 10.97
N TYR A 119 -1.03 19.08 11.51
CA TYR A 119 -0.86 17.67 11.79
C TYR A 119 -0.31 17.52 13.20
N ASP A 120 -0.60 16.41 13.83
CA ASP A 120 -0.13 16.11 15.19
C ASP A 120 1.15 15.28 15.17
N GLU A 121 1.28 14.38 14.19
CA GLU A 121 2.35 13.38 14.15
C GLU A 121 2.79 13.07 12.72
N ILE A 122 4.11 12.90 12.57
CA ILE A 122 4.73 12.27 11.42
C ILE A 122 5.44 11.01 11.88
N SER A 123 5.30 9.93 11.13
CA SER A 123 6.02 8.69 11.37
C SER A 123 6.79 8.24 10.12
N ILE A 124 7.92 7.55 10.31
CA ILE A 124 8.75 7.07 9.20
C ILE A 124 9.10 5.60 9.42
N LYS A 125 9.15 4.84 8.31
CA LYS A 125 9.53 3.42 8.26
C LYS A 125 8.64 2.61 9.21
N ASP A 126 7.36 2.51 8.86
CA ASP A 126 6.37 1.67 9.54
C ASP A 126 6.30 1.97 11.04
N ASN A 127 6.11 3.25 11.36
CA ASN A 127 6.10 3.80 12.72
C ASN A 127 7.38 3.63 13.54
N THR A 128 8.48 3.06 13.01
CA THR A 128 9.71 2.87 13.80
C THR A 128 10.39 4.17 14.21
N MET A 129 10.10 5.28 13.53
CA MET A 129 10.46 6.64 13.96
C MET A 129 9.18 7.47 14.11
N ILE A 130 9.11 8.29 15.15
CA ILE A 130 7.92 9.06 15.55
C ILE A 130 8.32 10.49 15.89
N PHE A 131 7.59 11.45 15.32
CA PHE A 131 7.84 12.88 15.44
C PHE A 131 6.52 13.61 15.75
N ASN A 132 6.45 14.28 16.90
CA ASN A 132 5.29 15.09 17.29
C ASN A 132 5.44 16.49 16.72
N ILE A 133 4.46 16.93 15.94
CA ILE A 133 4.50 18.24 15.29
C ILE A 133 4.20 19.34 16.31
N LEU A 134 5.07 20.33 16.37
CA LEU A 134 4.96 21.48 17.26
C LEU A 134 4.30 22.68 16.56
N GLY A 135 4.28 22.67 15.24
CA GLY A 135 3.69 23.73 14.42
C GLY A 135 4.50 23.99 13.15
N LYS A 136 4.18 25.12 12.52
CA LYS A 136 4.80 25.59 11.28
C LYS A 136 5.75 26.75 11.58
N GLU A 137 6.97 26.70 11.04
CA GLU A 137 7.99 27.75 11.18
C GLU A 137 8.62 27.99 9.80
N GLU A 138 8.52 29.20 9.25
CA GLU A 138 9.14 29.62 7.97
C GLU A 138 8.85 28.69 6.75
N GLY A 139 7.71 28.02 6.76
CA GLY A 139 7.31 27.06 5.73
C GLY A 139 7.89 25.65 5.91
N PHE A 140 8.29 25.30 7.14
CA PHE A 140 8.65 23.96 7.58
C PHE A 140 7.70 23.49 8.68
N LEU A 141 7.43 22.19 8.77
CA LEU A 141 6.84 21.58 9.97
C LEU A 141 7.95 21.32 10.98
N LYS A 142 7.89 21.98 12.12
CA LYS A 142 8.80 21.72 13.24
C LYS A 142 8.24 20.58 14.07
N ALA A 143 9.08 19.62 14.43
CA ALA A 143 8.67 18.49 15.24
C ALA A 143 9.68 18.16 16.35
N ASP A 144 9.17 17.63 17.46
CA ASP A 144 9.95 16.96 18.48
C ASP A 144 10.09 15.48 18.17
N THR A 145 11.31 14.97 18.26
CA THR A 145 11.58 13.54 18.02
C THR A 145 11.22 12.72 19.25
N VAL A 146 10.16 11.93 19.16
CA VAL A 146 9.81 10.95 20.21
C VAL A 146 10.70 9.72 20.08
N ARG A 147 10.83 9.20 18.85
CA ARG A 147 11.72 8.07 18.54
C ARG A 147 12.51 8.36 17.28
N GLY A 148 13.81 8.59 17.46
CA GLY A 148 14.74 8.91 16.39
C GLY A 148 15.25 7.69 15.62
N GLY A 149 16.12 7.95 14.66
CA GLY A 149 16.72 6.92 13.83
C GLY A 149 17.52 7.45 12.65
N VAL A 150 17.78 6.55 11.71
CA VAL A 150 18.55 6.80 10.50
C VAL A 150 17.59 6.97 9.33
N ILE A 151 17.39 8.21 8.90
CA ILE A 151 16.55 8.55 7.75
C ILE A 151 17.40 8.59 6.48
N ARG A 152 16.87 7.97 5.42
CA ARG A 152 17.43 7.97 4.07
C ARG A 152 16.32 8.26 3.06
N ALA A 153 16.69 8.68 1.86
CA ALA A 153 15.77 8.81 0.73
C ALA A 153 14.95 7.53 0.49
N GLY A 154 13.72 7.70 0.01
CA GLY A 154 12.79 6.64 -0.36
C GLY A 154 12.05 5.95 0.80
N LYS A 155 12.41 6.25 2.06
CA LYS A 155 11.70 5.71 3.23
C LYS A 155 10.26 6.20 3.26
N GLY A 156 9.32 5.27 3.48
CA GLY A 156 7.91 5.59 3.64
C GLY A 156 7.69 6.49 4.86
N CYS A 157 6.84 7.48 4.69
CA CYS A 157 6.48 8.47 5.68
C CYS A 157 4.96 8.46 5.80
N ASN A 158 4.42 8.40 7.01
CA ASN A 158 3.02 8.68 7.26
C ASN A 158 2.87 10.05 7.92
N ILE A 159 1.84 10.78 7.51
CA ILE A 159 1.43 12.04 8.12
C ILE A 159 -0.05 11.87 8.44
N LYS A 160 -0.37 11.75 9.73
CA LYS A 160 -1.75 11.49 10.17
C LYS A 160 -2.65 12.65 9.76
N GLY A 161 -3.80 12.35 9.16
CA GLY A 161 -4.77 13.34 8.70
C GLY A 161 -4.34 14.14 7.47
N PHE A 162 -3.32 13.67 6.74
CA PHE A 162 -2.91 14.33 5.50
C PHE A 162 -3.92 14.07 4.38
N ASP A 163 -4.41 15.16 3.78
CA ASP A 163 -5.34 15.12 2.64
C ASP A 163 -4.59 14.82 1.33
N ARG A 164 -4.83 13.63 0.80
CA ARG A 164 -4.27 13.11 -0.46
C ARG A 164 -5.24 13.30 -1.62
N SER A 165 -6.48 13.71 -1.40
CA SER A 165 -7.50 13.85 -2.45
C SER A 165 -7.08 14.81 -3.59
N LYS A 166 -6.22 15.78 -3.27
CA LYS A 166 -5.68 16.75 -4.24
C LYS A 166 -4.43 16.24 -4.99
N ILE A 167 -3.87 15.10 -4.60
CA ILE A 167 -2.69 14.54 -5.27
C ILE A 167 -3.15 13.82 -6.53
N LYS A 168 -2.80 14.42 -7.67
CA LYS A 168 -3.05 13.87 -9.00
C LYS A 168 -2.21 12.64 -9.29
N LEU A 169 -2.68 11.84 -10.24
CA LEU A 169 -1.96 10.66 -10.74
C LEU A 169 -0.57 11.07 -11.26
N ASN A 170 0.46 10.54 -10.62
CA ASN A 170 1.84 10.90 -10.92
C ASN A 170 2.30 10.23 -12.24
N LEU A 171 3.43 10.72 -12.78
CA LEU A 171 3.97 10.20 -14.05
C LEU A 171 4.31 8.71 -13.98
N LYS A 172 4.77 8.22 -12.83
CA LYS A 172 5.12 6.81 -12.67
C LYS A 172 3.88 5.93 -12.76
N ASP A 173 2.83 6.24 -12.00
CA ASP A 173 1.59 5.48 -12.02
C ASP A 173 0.93 5.53 -13.41
N LYS A 174 1.06 6.65 -14.16
CA LYS A 174 0.62 6.73 -15.57
C LYS A 174 1.35 5.75 -16.47
N GLU A 175 2.67 5.63 -16.35
CA GLU A 175 3.45 4.65 -17.12
C GLU A 175 3.15 3.21 -16.68
N ASP A 176 2.93 2.98 -15.38
CA ASP A 176 2.54 1.67 -14.86
C ASP A 176 1.14 1.26 -15.38
N ILE A 177 0.18 2.18 -15.46
CA ILE A 177 -1.15 1.91 -16.06
C ILE A 177 -1.02 1.60 -17.55
N LYS A 178 -0.18 2.32 -18.30
CA LYS A 178 0.08 2.01 -19.72
C LYS A 178 0.64 0.60 -19.89
N PHE A 179 1.58 0.20 -19.02
CA PHE A 179 2.08 -1.17 -18.98
C PHE A 179 0.94 -2.17 -18.70
N GLY A 180 0.06 -1.87 -17.75
CA GLY A 180 -1.13 -2.67 -17.48
C GLY A 180 -2.04 -2.85 -18.69
N ILE A 181 -2.29 -1.76 -19.44
CA ILE A 181 -3.06 -1.76 -20.69
C ILE A 181 -2.38 -2.62 -21.75
N GLU A 182 -1.09 -2.42 -21.98
CA GLU A 182 -0.31 -3.13 -23.00
C GLU A 182 -0.32 -4.65 -22.79
N HIS A 183 -0.24 -5.08 -21.52
CA HIS A 183 -0.14 -6.49 -21.16
C HIS A 183 -1.43 -7.11 -20.63
N LYS A 184 -2.55 -6.37 -20.74
CA LYS A 184 -3.89 -6.81 -20.37
C LYS A 184 -3.94 -7.42 -18.97
N VAL A 185 -3.55 -6.64 -17.95
CA VAL A 185 -3.69 -7.06 -16.55
C VAL A 185 -5.17 -7.10 -16.17
N ASP A 186 -5.55 -8.00 -15.26
CA ASP A 186 -6.96 -8.19 -14.92
C ASP A 186 -7.46 -7.09 -13.99
N ILE A 187 -6.61 -6.64 -13.08
CA ILE A 187 -6.95 -5.68 -12.02
C ILE A 187 -5.90 -4.60 -11.89
N ILE A 188 -6.34 -3.34 -11.83
CA ILE A 188 -5.51 -2.19 -11.43
C ILE A 188 -5.95 -1.76 -10.03
N CYS A 189 -5.04 -1.83 -9.07
CA CYS A 189 -5.29 -1.53 -7.67
C CYS A 189 -4.64 -0.18 -7.31
N GLN A 190 -5.45 0.79 -6.93
CA GLN A 190 -4.98 2.13 -6.57
C GLN A 190 -4.72 2.24 -5.08
N SER A 191 -3.51 2.64 -4.71
CA SER A 191 -3.11 2.92 -3.31
C SER A 191 -3.61 4.29 -2.84
N PHE A 192 -3.92 4.40 -1.54
CA PHE A 192 -4.30 5.62 -0.82
C PHE A 192 -5.48 6.37 -1.45
N VAL A 193 -6.58 5.65 -1.74
CA VAL A 193 -7.78 6.27 -2.31
C VAL A 193 -8.56 7.00 -1.23
N GLU A 194 -8.76 8.31 -1.42
CA GLU A 194 -9.49 9.16 -0.47
C GLU A 194 -10.78 9.76 -1.05
N SER A 195 -10.97 9.71 -2.36
CA SER A 195 -12.16 10.23 -3.03
C SER A 195 -12.45 9.50 -4.34
N ASP A 196 -13.66 9.69 -4.88
CA ASP A 196 -14.06 9.14 -6.17
C ASP A 196 -13.37 9.84 -7.35
N GLU A 197 -12.93 11.09 -7.19
CA GLU A 197 -12.15 11.79 -8.21
C GLU A 197 -10.81 11.10 -8.48
N CYS A 198 -10.16 10.52 -7.46
CA CYS A 198 -8.94 9.73 -7.65
C CYS A 198 -9.20 8.51 -8.57
N ILE A 199 -10.38 7.90 -8.46
CA ILE A 199 -10.78 6.75 -9.29
C ILE A 199 -11.17 7.21 -10.70
N ASN A 200 -11.92 8.30 -10.82
CA ASN A 200 -12.29 8.87 -12.11
C ASN A 200 -11.05 9.24 -12.94
N GLU A 201 -10.00 9.80 -12.33
CA GLU A 201 -8.75 10.10 -13.03
C GLU A 201 -8.09 8.84 -13.63
N ILE A 202 -8.16 7.70 -12.94
CA ILE A 202 -7.64 6.42 -13.45
C ILE A 202 -8.50 5.88 -14.59
N ILE A 203 -9.83 5.91 -14.43
CA ILE A 203 -10.78 5.48 -15.46
C ILE A 203 -10.56 6.29 -16.74
N GLU A 204 -10.55 7.62 -16.63
CA GLU A 204 -10.31 8.53 -17.76
C GLU A 204 -8.96 8.24 -18.43
N PHE A 205 -7.91 8.04 -17.64
CA PHE A 205 -6.59 7.73 -18.18
C PHE A 205 -6.55 6.39 -18.92
N ILE A 206 -7.22 5.35 -18.40
CA ILE A 206 -7.34 4.05 -19.08
C ILE A 206 -8.12 4.21 -20.39
N ASP A 207 -9.26 4.89 -20.36
CA ASP A 207 -10.12 5.10 -21.53
C ASP A 207 -9.41 5.86 -22.65
N LEU A 208 -8.55 6.82 -22.32
CA LEU A 208 -7.76 7.57 -23.29
C LEU A 208 -6.61 6.77 -23.92
N ASN A 209 -6.12 5.72 -23.26
CA ASN A 209 -4.91 5.00 -23.68
C ASN A 209 -5.18 3.55 -24.14
N LYS A 210 -6.37 2.98 -23.88
CA LYS A 210 -6.74 1.66 -24.37
C LYS A 210 -6.94 1.65 -25.89
N LYS A 211 -6.46 0.61 -26.57
CA LYS A 211 -6.60 0.43 -28.03
C LYS A 211 -7.69 -0.59 -28.43
N GLU A 212 -8.25 -1.30 -27.46
CA GLU A 212 -9.18 -2.43 -27.62
C GLU A 212 -10.26 -2.40 -26.53
N ASP A 213 -11.15 -3.41 -26.48
CA ASP A 213 -12.13 -3.66 -25.39
C ASP A 213 -11.47 -4.05 -24.05
N TYR A 214 -10.25 -3.59 -23.81
CA TYR A 214 -9.59 -3.76 -22.53
C TYR A 214 -10.29 -2.91 -21.46
N ASN A 215 -10.86 -3.57 -20.46
CA ASN A 215 -11.54 -2.93 -19.34
C ASN A 215 -11.17 -3.65 -18.05
N PRO A 216 -10.02 -3.32 -17.43
CA PRO A 216 -9.58 -3.98 -16.21
C PRO A 216 -10.51 -3.63 -15.06
N LYS A 217 -10.63 -4.53 -14.08
CA LYS A 217 -11.31 -4.19 -12.83
C LYS A 217 -10.42 -3.19 -12.08
N ILE A 218 -11.04 -2.14 -11.53
CA ILE A 218 -10.35 -1.22 -10.64
C ILE A 218 -10.66 -1.61 -9.20
N TRP A 219 -9.64 -1.72 -8.37
CA TRP A 219 -9.76 -1.86 -6.92
C TRP A 219 -9.22 -0.62 -6.20
N ALA A 220 -9.93 -0.16 -5.18
CA ALA A 220 -9.47 0.91 -4.31
C ALA A 220 -8.86 0.35 -3.02
N LYS A 221 -7.65 0.80 -2.66
CA LYS A 221 -7.08 0.49 -1.35
C LYS A 221 -7.53 1.50 -0.32
N ILE A 222 -8.24 1.01 0.70
CA ILE A 222 -8.71 1.79 1.84
C ILE A 222 -7.63 1.70 2.91
N GLU A 223 -6.85 2.78 3.01
CA GLU A 223 -5.63 2.87 3.81
C GLU A 223 -5.65 4.09 4.76
N THR A 224 -6.65 4.96 4.64
CA THR A 224 -6.71 6.21 5.39
C THR A 224 -8.11 6.51 5.94
N LEU A 225 -8.18 7.35 6.97
CA LEU A 225 -9.45 7.80 7.56
C LEU A 225 -10.32 8.52 6.54
N GLU A 226 -9.74 9.31 5.64
CA GLU A 226 -10.49 10.03 4.63
C GLU A 226 -11.10 9.07 3.60
N GLY A 227 -10.35 8.04 3.19
CA GLY A 227 -10.89 6.94 2.38
C GLY A 227 -12.05 6.20 3.04
N ILE A 228 -11.99 6.03 4.37
CA ILE A 228 -13.09 5.43 5.14
C ILE A 228 -14.33 6.34 5.17
N LYS A 229 -14.15 7.65 5.38
CA LYS A 229 -15.28 8.61 5.37
C LYS A 229 -15.97 8.66 4.01
N ASN A 230 -15.21 8.54 2.92
CA ASN A 230 -15.71 8.61 1.55
C ASN A 230 -16.00 7.23 0.93
N ILE A 231 -16.05 6.17 1.75
CA ILE A 231 -16.13 4.79 1.28
C ILE A 231 -17.28 4.55 0.29
N ASP A 232 -18.46 5.11 0.52
CA ASP A 232 -19.62 4.92 -0.37
C ASP A 232 -19.40 5.48 -1.76
N LYS A 233 -18.79 6.67 -1.85
CA LYS A 233 -18.47 7.32 -3.12
C LYS A 233 -17.44 6.49 -3.88
N ILE A 234 -16.39 6.06 -3.18
CA ILE A 234 -15.30 5.25 -3.74
C ILE A 234 -15.84 3.91 -4.26
N VAL A 235 -16.56 3.15 -3.42
CA VAL A 235 -17.08 1.82 -3.72
C VAL A 235 -18.02 1.84 -4.93
N SER A 236 -18.80 2.92 -5.10
CA SER A 236 -19.70 3.07 -6.25
C SER A 236 -18.99 3.10 -7.61
N LYS A 237 -17.67 3.35 -7.64
CA LYS A 237 -16.86 3.50 -8.86
C LYS A 237 -15.88 2.36 -9.12
N VAL A 238 -15.74 1.41 -8.20
CA VAL A 238 -14.76 0.32 -8.28
C VAL A 238 -15.43 -1.05 -8.31
N GLY A 239 -14.69 -2.07 -8.74
CA GLY A 239 -15.17 -3.46 -8.73
C GLY A 239 -14.87 -4.20 -7.41
N GLY A 240 -14.19 -3.53 -6.49
CA GLY A 240 -13.82 -4.07 -5.18
C GLY A 240 -12.90 -3.14 -4.43
N ILE A 241 -12.65 -3.47 -3.18
CA ILE A 241 -11.72 -2.76 -2.31
C ILE A 241 -10.68 -3.70 -1.73
N MET A 242 -9.59 -3.11 -1.27
CA MET A 242 -8.58 -3.79 -0.48
C MET A 242 -8.34 -3.00 0.81
N VAL A 243 -8.53 -3.63 1.96
CA VAL A 243 -8.24 -3.04 3.27
C VAL A 243 -6.74 -3.16 3.54
N GLY A 244 -6.00 -2.06 3.39
CA GLY A 244 -4.55 -2.03 3.54
C GLY A 244 -4.13 -1.78 4.99
N ARG A 245 -4.15 -2.84 5.81
CA ARG A 245 -4.02 -2.76 7.27
C ARG A 245 -2.73 -2.06 7.74
N GLY A 246 -1.59 -2.30 7.08
CA GLY A 246 -0.30 -1.73 7.50
C GLY A 246 -0.28 -0.21 7.45
N ASP A 247 -0.76 0.38 6.35
CA ASP A 247 -0.86 1.83 6.22
C ASP A 247 -2.05 2.38 7.04
N LEU A 248 -3.15 1.62 7.19
CA LEU A 248 -4.28 2.01 8.05
C LEU A 248 -3.94 2.10 9.54
N ILE A 249 -3.11 1.17 10.05
CA ILE A 249 -2.56 1.22 11.42
C ILE A 249 -1.68 2.46 11.61
N ALA A 250 -0.92 2.83 10.58
CA ALA A 250 -0.07 4.03 10.63
C ALA A 250 -0.89 5.32 10.60
N GLU A 251 -2.03 5.33 9.91
CA GLU A 251 -2.94 6.46 9.85
C GLU A 251 -3.78 6.62 11.12
N THR A 252 -4.21 5.50 11.70
CA THR A 252 -5.06 5.48 12.89
C THR A 252 -4.23 5.10 14.12
N SER A 253 -4.45 3.91 14.63
CA SER A 253 -3.76 3.29 15.75
C SER A 253 -3.99 1.78 15.69
N ILE A 254 -3.24 1.00 16.45
CA ILE A 254 -3.47 -0.46 16.51
C ILE A 254 -4.79 -0.79 17.22
N GLU A 255 -5.23 0.10 18.12
CA GLU A 255 -6.45 -0.02 18.91
C GLU A 255 -7.70 0.31 18.09
N ASP A 256 -7.63 1.33 17.23
CA ASP A 256 -8.77 1.79 16.43
C ASP A 256 -8.92 1.04 15.11
N THR A 257 -7.83 0.49 14.58
CA THR A 257 -7.84 -0.23 13.29
C THR A 257 -8.93 -1.31 13.21
N PRO A 258 -9.10 -2.21 14.21
CA PRO A 258 -10.17 -3.22 14.15
C PRO A 258 -11.58 -2.63 14.05
N ILE A 259 -11.83 -1.46 14.66
CA ILE A 259 -13.12 -0.76 14.61
C ILE A 259 -13.39 -0.29 13.17
N TYR A 260 -12.37 0.29 12.53
CA TYR A 260 -12.47 0.74 11.15
C TYR A 260 -12.55 -0.41 10.15
N GLU A 261 -11.81 -1.50 10.36
CA GLU A 261 -11.91 -2.72 9.55
C GLU A 261 -13.34 -3.28 9.56
N GLU A 262 -13.94 -3.41 10.74
CA GLU A 262 -15.32 -3.85 10.89
C GLU A 262 -16.30 -2.92 10.16
N PHE A 263 -16.13 -1.60 10.32
CA PHE A 263 -16.95 -0.61 9.64
C PHE A 263 -16.85 -0.72 8.11
N ILE A 264 -15.63 -0.76 7.56
CA ILE A 264 -15.39 -0.87 6.12
C ILE A 264 -16.07 -2.12 5.57
N ILE A 265 -15.83 -3.28 6.20
CA ILE A 265 -16.37 -4.56 5.71
C ILE A 265 -17.90 -4.52 5.73
N LYS A 266 -18.52 -4.12 6.84
CA LYS A 266 -19.99 -4.01 6.93
C LYS A 266 -20.55 -3.08 5.87
N ARG A 267 -19.91 -1.93 5.65
CA ARG A 267 -20.38 -0.93 4.70
C ARG A 267 -20.26 -1.41 3.26
N VAL A 268 -19.14 -1.99 2.86
CA VAL A 268 -18.96 -2.47 1.49
C VAL A 268 -19.86 -3.66 1.17
N LYS A 269 -20.20 -4.50 2.16
CA LYS A 269 -21.14 -5.61 1.96
C LYS A 269 -22.56 -5.20 1.62
N GLU A 270 -22.93 -3.93 1.83
CA GLU A 270 -24.21 -3.39 1.33
C GLU A 270 -24.25 -3.38 -0.21
N TYR A 271 -23.09 -3.54 -0.88
CA TYR A 271 -22.94 -3.60 -2.33
C TYR A 271 -22.62 -5.04 -2.77
N THR A 272 -23.55 -5.68 -3.48
CA THR A 272 -23.46 -7.12 -3.79
C THR A 272 -22.46 -7.48 -4.89
N ASP A 273 -21.92 -6.49 -5.62
CA ASP A 273 -21.03 -6.66 -6.77
C ASP A 273 -19.57 -6.28 -6.48
N LYS A 274 -19.22 -6.08 -5.21
CA LYS A 274 -17.92 -5.54 -4.78
C LYS A 274 -17.13 -6.59 -4.01
N GLU A 275 -15.92 -6.86 -4.48
CA GLU A 275 -14.99 -7.74 -3.76
C GLU A 275 -14.36 -7.01 -2.57
N ILE A 276 -14.16 -7.72 -1.46
CA ILE A 276 -13.49 -7.22 -0.27
C ILE A 276 -12.25 -8.07 -0.01
N ILE A 277 -11.07 -7.48 -0.19
CA ILE A 277 -9.79 -8.15 0.08
C ILE A 277 -9.16 -7.58 1.34
N ILE A 278 -8.72 -8.45 2.25
CA ILE A 278 -7.91 -8.02 3.40
C ILE A 278 -6.43 -8.19 3.06
N ALA A 279 -5.65 -7.14 3.22
CA ALA A 279 -4.23 -7.12 2.88
C ALA A 279 -3.36 -6.74 4.07
N THR A 280 -2.14 -7.28 4.09
CA THR A 280 -1.08 -7.06 5.10
C THR A 280 -1.43 -7.58 6.50
N HIS A 281 -0.40 -7.97 7.26
CA HIS A 281 -0.54 -8.51 8.62
C HIS A 281 -1.48 -9.73 8.73
N ILE A 282 -1.55 -10.56 7.68
CA ILE A 282 -2.46 -11.74 7.63
C ILE A 282 -1.82 -12.94 8.33
N LEU A 283 -0.60 -13.30 7.91
CA LEU A 283 0.19 -14.40 8.48
C LEU A 283 1.64 -13.95 8.70
N ASP A 284 1.80 -12.80 9.34
CA ASP A 284 3.07 -12.10 9.53
C ASP A 284 4.13 -12.97 10.24
N ASN A 285 3.76 -13.82 11.19
CA ASN A 285 4.70 -14.74 11.82
C ASN A 285 5.33 -15.71 10.80
N MET A 286 4.55 -16.17 9.82
CA MET A 286 5.02 -17.10 8.80
C MET A 286 6.03 -16.47 7.85
N LYS A 287 6.02 -15.13 7.70
CA LYS A 287 7.10 -14.39 7.00
C LYS A 287 8.48 -14.70 7.59
N SER A 288 8.57 -14.87 8.91
CA SER A 288 9.81 -15.22 9.62
C SER A 288 10.10 -16.73 9.68
N GLY A 289 9.23 -17.56 9.11
CA GLY A 289 9.31 -19.03 9.14
C GLY A 289 8.75 -19.67 10.42
N LYS A 290 8.05 -18.90 11.26
CA LYS A 290 7.36 -19.40 12.45
C LYS A 290 5.93 -19.86 12.10
N MET A 291 5.32 -20.64 12.99
CA MET A 291 3.88 -20.90 12.92
C MET A 291 3.10 -19.62 13.24
N PRO A 292 1.90 -19.44 12.66
CA PRO A 292 1.05 -18.31 13.01
C PRO A 292 0.56 -18.41 14.46
N CYS A 293 0.28 -17.26 15.05
CA CYS A 293 -0.30 -17.18 16.39
C CYS A 293 -1.83 -17.30 16.32
N ILE A 294 -2.45 -17.57 17.46
CA ILE A 294 -3.90 -17.73 17.54
C ILE A 294 -4.65 -16.48 17.05
N SER A 295 -4.14 -15.28 17.34
CA SER A 295 -4.75 -14.03 16.91
C SER A 295 -4.75 -13.83 15.39
N GLU A 296 -3.73 -14.32 14.68
CA GLU A 296 -3.71 -14.32 13.20
C GLU A 296 -4.80 -15.25 12.64
N VAL A 297 -4.95 -16.44 13.26
CA VAL A 297 -5.97 -17.42 12.86
C VAL A 297 -7.39 -16.94 13.18
N GLU A 298 -7.61 -16.37 14.38
CA GLU A 298 -8.89 -15.77 14.79
C GLU A 298 -9.29 -14.60 13.89
N SER A 299 -8.32 -13.77 13.49
CA SER A 299 -8.55 -12.67 12.55
C SER A 299 -9.04 -13.19 11.20
N ILE A 300 -8.36 -14.20 10.61
CA ILE A 300 -8.79 -14.83 9.36
C ILE A 300 -10.19 -15.44 9.48
N TYR A 301 -10.47 -16.16 10.58
CA TYR A 301 -11.79 -16.73 10.86
C TYR A 301 -12.88 -15.64 10.88
N ASN A 302 -12.64 -14.55 11.60
CA ASN A 302 -13.58 -13.44 11.71
C ASN A 302 -13.79 -12.74 10.36
N PHE A 303 -12.75 -12.54 9.55
CA PHE A 303 -12.90 -11.97 8.21
C PHE A 303 -13.75 -12.86 7.30
N ILE A 304 -13.51 -14.18 7.29
CA ILE A 304 -14.32 -15.13 6.51
C ILE A 304 -15.78 -15.12 6.98
N LYS A 305 -16.04 -15.12 8.30
CA LYS A 305 -17.41 -15.01 8.83
C LYS A 305 -18.08 -13.69 8.49
N ASN A 306 -17.30 -12.62 8.38
CA ASN A 306 -17.78 -11.36 7.88
C ASN A 306 -17.90 -11.32 6.35
N GLY A 307 -17.59 -12.39 5.61
CA GLY A 307 -17.87 -12.49 4.18
C GLY A 307 -16.94 -11.66 3.30
N VAL A 308 -15.65 -11.61 3.64
CA VAL A 308 -14.63 -11.08 2.73
C VAL A 308 -14.41 -12.06 1.57
N ASP A 309 -13.95 -11.55 0.43
CA ASP A 309 -13.75 -12.35 -0.79
C ASP A 309 -12.36 -12.94 -0.90
N GLY A 310 -11.40 -12.47 -0.10
CA GLY A 310 -10.08 -13.07 -0.05
C GLY A 310 -9.03 -12.29 0.73
N PHE A 311 -7.80 -12.77 0.58
CA PHE A 311 -6.66 -12.29 1.33
C PHE A 311 -5.46 -12.08 0.41
N LEU A 312 -4.68 -11.05 0.74
CA LEU A 312 -3.41 -10.77 0.10
C LEU A 312 -2.26 -11.04 1.06
N LEU A 313 -1.43 -12.00 0.66
CA LEU A 313 -0.14 -12.27 1.28
C LEU A 313 0.90 -11.32 0.68
N ALA A 314 1.39 -10.41 1.51
CA ALA A 314 2.26 -9.31 1.10
C ALA A 314 3.73 -9.69 1.27
N GLY A 315 4.28 -9.43 2.45
CA GLY A 315 5.66 -9.77 2.78
C GLY A 315 5.86 -11.27 2.92
N GLU A 316 4.80 -12.00 3.24
CA GLU A 316 4.80 -13.43 3.52
C GLU A 316 5.20 -14.26 2.30
N THR A 317 4.78 -13.86 1.09
CA THR A 317 5.18 -14.52 -0.16
C THR A 317 6.37 -13.85 -0.83
N SER A 318 6.43 -12.51 -0.86
CA SER A 318 7.44 -11.79 -1.63
C SER A 318 8.86 -11.95 -1.06
N ILE A 319 9.02 -11.82 0.26
CA ILE A 319 10.32 -11.85 0.96
C ILE A 319 10.34 -12.79 2.17
N GLY A 320 9.24 -13.49 2.45
CA GLY A 320 9.09 -14.37 3.59
C GLY A 320 9.85 -15.69 3.42
N ARG A 321 10.24 -16.32 4.52
CA ARG A 321 11.07 -17.55 4.50
C ARG A 321 10.32 -18.81 4.08
N ALA A 322 8.99 -18.81 4.11
CA ALA A 322 8.17 -19.99 3.90
C ALA A 322 6.95 -19.72 2.98
N PRO A 323 7.13 -19.14 1.79
CA PRO A 323 6.03 -18.61 0.98
C PRO A 323 5.01 -19.68 0.58
N ILE A 324 5.49 -20.86 0.15
CA ILE A 324 4.64 -22.01 -0.24
C ILE A 324 3.80 -22.50 0.96
N LYS A 325 4.43 -22.65 2.13
CA LYS A 325 3.75 -23.10 3.35
C LYS A 325 2.70 -22.10 3.81
N THR A 326 2.98 -20.79 3.71
CA THR A 326 2.01 -19.75 4.05
C THR A 326 0.78 -19.82 3.17
N VAL A 327 0.96 -19.93 1.85
CA VAL A 327 -0.17 -20.04 0.90
C VAL A 327 -1.00 -21.29 1.21
N LYS A 328 -0.34 -22.44 1.41
CA LYS A 328 -1.01 -23.70 1.73
C LYS A 328 -1.80 -23.61 3.03
N PHE A 329 -1.21 -23.03 4.07
CA PHE A 329 -1.87 -22.88 5.37
C PHE A 329 -3.10 -21.97 5.29
N LEU A 330 -3.00 -20.84 4.58
CA LEU A 330 -4.15 -19.96 4.35
C LEU A 330 -5.26 -20.67 3.57
N LYS A 331 -4.91 -21.45 2.54
CA LYS A 331 -5.86 -22.26 1.78
C LYS A 331 -6.59 -23.27 2.67
N ASP A 332 -5.87 -23.95 3.55
CA ASP A 332 -6.43 -24.92 4.50
C ASP A 332 -7.39 -24.26 5.50
N LEU A 333 -7.05 -23.06 5.99
CA LEU A 333 -7.95 -22.29 6.86
C LEU A 333 -9.23 -21.89 6.14
N ILE A 334 -9.11 -21.38 4.91
CA ILE A 334 -10.28 -20.98 4.09
C ILE A 334 -11.21 -22.18 3.90
N GLU A 335 -10.69 -23.33 3.45
CA GLU A 335 -11.49 -24.55 3.25
C GLU A 335 -12.16 -25.03 4.54
N LYS A 336 -11.47 -24.90 5.68
CA LYS A 336 -12.00 -25.30 6.99
C LYS A 336 -13.10 -24.37 7.52
N TYR A 337 -13.12 -23.10 7.12
CA TYR A 337 -14.05 -22.10 7.65
C TYR A 337 -15.23 -21.79 6.72
N GLU A 338 -15.08 -22.07 5.43
CA GLU A 338 -16.16 -22.05 4.42
C GLU A 338 -17.02 -23.33 4.46
N GLY A 339 -16.42 -24.49 4.74
CA GLY A 339 -17.12 -25.75 4.98
C GLY A 339 -17.74 -25.82 6.38
#